data_AF-A0A7V7DE98-F1
#
_entry.id   AF-A0A7V7DE98-F1
#
_cell.length_a   1.000
_cell.length_b   1.000
_cell.length_c   1.000
_cell.angle_alpha   90.00
_cell.angle_beta   90.00
_cell.angle_gamma   90.00
#
_symmetry.space_group_name_H-M   'P 1'
#
loop_
_entity.id
_entity.type
_entity.pdbx_description
1 polymer ?
#
loop_
_entity_poly.entity_id
_entity_poly.type
_entity_poly.pdbx_seq_one_letter_code
_entity_poly.pdbx_strand_id
1 'polypeptide(L)'
;MEIALLIILFIVVIIFLPMLLNKRAVFQVIQIFKKHGALDAESAKSIADLKLTKPTLKDRMMRFRDYKPAALESLIQVGVVQSTEDGRVFLLEERLKGTKFEPNT
;
A
#
# COMPACT_ATOMS: atom_id res chain seq x y z
N MET A 1 9.99 -1.49 -38.59
CA MET A 1 8.91 -0.78 -37.85
C MET A 1 8.44 -1.60 -36.65
N GLU A 2 8.46 -2.93 -36.75
CA GLU A 2 8.01 -3.85 -35.68
C GLU A 2 8.84 -3.72 -34.39
N ILE A 3 10.17 -3.60 -34.48
CA ILE A 3 11.04 -3.49 -33.30
C ILE A 3 10.76 -2.19 -32.51
N ALA A 4 10.51 -1.08 -33.21
CA ALA A 4 10.18 0.19 -32.56
C ALA A 4 8.86 0.11 -31.78
N LEU A 5 7.84 -0.57 -32.34
CA LEU A 5 6.57 -0.81 -31.67
C LEU A 5 6.74 -1.68 -30.42
N LEU A 6 7.59 -2.71 -30.47
CA LEU A 6 7.89 -3.56 -29.31
C LEU A 6 8.58 -2.78 -28.20
N ILE A 7 9.52 -1.89 -28.54
CA ILE A 7 10.20 -1.03 -27.56
C ILE A 7 9.20 -0.07 -26.90
N ILE A 8 8.32 0.57 -27.67
CA ILE A 8 7.29 1.46 -27.14
C ILE A 8 6.34 0.69 -26.21
N LEU A 9 5.88 -0.49 -26.63
CA LEU A 9 5.02 -1.35 -25.82
C LEU A 9 5.71 -1.74 -24.50
N PHE A 10 6.99 -2.10 -24.56
CA PHE A 10 7.77 -2.47 -23.38
C PHE A 10 7.91 -1.31 -22.39
N ILE A 11 8.15 -0.09 -22.88
CA ILE A 11 8.20 1.12 -22.06
C ILE A 11 6.85 1.38 -21.38
N VAL A 12 5.73 1.26 -22.14
CA VAL A 12 4.38 1.40 -21.58
C VAL A 12 4.15 0.38 -20.46
N VAL A 13 4.50 -0.89 -20.69
CA VAL A 13 4.35 -1.94 -19.67
C VAL A 13 5.18 -1.62 -18.42
N ILE A 14 6.44 -1.22 -18.56
CA ILE A 14 7.30 -0.87 -17.43
C ILE A 14 6.75 0.29 -16.59
N ILE A 15 6.05 1.24 -17.20
CA ILE A 15 5.47 2.39 -16.49
C ILE A 15 4.12 2.04 -15.86
N PHE A 16 3.25 1.33 -16.58
CA PHE A 16 1.89 1.05 -16.12
C PHE A 16 1.82 -0.11 -15.11
N LEU A 17 2.66 -1.13 -15.26
CA LEU A 17 2.69 -2.28 -14.36
C LEU A 17 2.94 -1.90 -12.89
N PRO A 18 3.96 -1.08 -12.52
CA PRO A 18 4.17 -0.68 -11.14
C PRO A 18 3.03 0.19 -10.62
N MET A 19 2.38 0.99 -11.47
CA MET A 19 1.23 1.82 -11.06
C MET A 19 0.04 0.95 -10.63
N LEU A 20 -0.26 -0.11 -11.40
CA LEU A 20 -1.31 -1.08 -11.07
C LEU A 20 -0.99 -1.88 -9.81
N LEU A 21 0.27 -2.34 -9.69
CA LEU A 21 0.73 -3.08 -8.50
C LEU A 21 0.68 -2.20 -7.24
N ASN A 22 1.00 -0.92 -7.35
CA ASN A 22 0.94 0.01 -6.22
C ASN A 22 -0.51 0.26 -5.77
N LYS A 23 -1.45 0.45 -6.70
CA LYS A 23 -2.88 0.54 -6.37
C LYS A 23 -3.38 -0.71 -5.64
N ARG A 24 -3.01 -1.90 -6.12
CA ARG A 24 -3.33 -3.17 -5.46
C ARG A 24 -2.72 -3.27 -4.06
N ALA A 25 -1.48 -2.81 -3.88
CA ALA A 25 -0.82 -2.80 -2.59
C ALA A 25 -1.52 -1.88 -1.58
N VAL A 26 -1.94 -0.69 -2.00
CA VAL A 26 -2.71 0.24 -1.16
C VAL A 26 -4.02 -0.41 -0.70
N PHE A 27 -4.77 -1.02 -1.62
CA PHE A 27 -6.00 -1.73 -1.26
C PHE A 27 -5.73 -2.89 -0.28
N GLN A 28 -4.66 -3.66 -0.48
CA GLN A 28 -4.26 -4.71 0.45
C GLN A 28 -3.94 -4.15 1.85
N VAL A 29 -3.26 -3.01 1.94
CA VAL A 29 -2.96 -2.36 3.22
C VAL A 29 -4.27 -1.94 3.92
N ILE A 30 -5.19 -1.28 3.21
CA ILE A 30 -6.51 -0.90 3.75
C ILE A 30 -7.28 -2.12 4.27
N GLN A 31 -7.31 -3.20 3.48
CA GLN A 31 -7.97 -4.46 3.88
C GLN A 31 -7.32 -5.09 5.13
N ILE A 32 -5.99 -4.99 5.28
CA ILE A 32 -5.28 -5.44 6.48
C ILE A 32 -5.71 -4.63 7.71
N PHE A 33 -5.77 -3.29 7.60
CA PHE A 33 -6.26 -2.45 8.70
C PHE A 33 -7.70 -2.79 9.09
N LYS A 34 -8.60 -2.91 8.10
CA LYS A 34 -10.01 -3.32 8.34
C LYS A 34 -10.12 -4.70 8.98
N LYS A 35 -9.36 -5.69 8.49
CA LYS A 35 -9.37 -7.05 9.02
C LYS A 35 -8.90 -7.13 10.47
N HIS A 36 -7.91 -6.30 10.85
CA HIS A 36 -7.39 -6.27 12.21
C HIS A 36 -8.15 -5.29 13.12
N GLY A 37 -9.13 -4.55 12.58
CA GLY A 37 -9.95 -3.60 13.31
C GLY A 37 -9.21 -2.34 13.75
N ALA A 38 -8.08 -2.00 13.14
CA ALA A 38 -7.27 -0.83 13.50
C ALA A 38 -7.77 0.43 12.76
N LEU A 39 -8.97 0.88 13.14
CA LEU A 39 -9.72 1.95 12.45
C LEU A 39 -9.77 3.28 13.23
N ASP A 40 -9.16 3.31 14.41
CA ASP A 40 -9.22 4.42 15.34
C ASP A 40 -7.98 4.40 16.26
N ALA A 41 -7.77 5.48 17.00
CA ALA A 41 -6.61 5.63 17.86
C ALA A 41 -6.59 4.61 19.02
N GLU A 42 -7.75 4.18 19.52
CA GLU A 42 -7.85 3.20 20.60
C GLU A 42 -7.56 1.77 20.11
N SER A 43 -7.98 1.47 18.87
CA SER A 43 -7.68 0.21 18.19
C SER A 43 -6.33 0.20 17.45
N ALA A 44 -5.52 1.24 17.60
CA ALA A 44 -4.24 1.36 16.91
C ALA A 44 -3.32 0.16 17.19
N LYS A 45 -2.74 -0.38 16.13
CA LYS A 45 -1.88 -1.58 16.18
C LYS A 45 -0.48 -1.27 15.71
N SER A 46 0.48 -2.03 16.22
CA SER A 46 1.86 -1.90 15.73
C SER A 46 1.95 -2.38 14.28
N ILE A 47 2.93 -1.86 13.53
CA ILE A 47 3.23 -2.28 12.16
C ILE A 47 3.55 -3.80 12.11
N ALA A 48 4.14 -4.33 13.19
CA ALA A 48 4.44 -5.74 13.35
C ALA A 48 3.16 -6.59 13.49
N ASP A 49 2.20 -6.14 14.30
CA ASP A 49 0.91 -6.83 14.51
C ASP A 49 0.05 -6.83 13.23
N LEU A 50 0.15 -5.76 12.44
CA LEU A 50 -0.53 -5.64 11.15
C LEU A 50 0.16 -6.48 10.05
N LYS A 51 1.30 -7.12 10.34
CA LYS A 51 2.13 -7.82 9.34
C LYS A 51 2.46 -6.93 8.12
N LEU A 52 2.52 -5.62 8.36
CA LEU A 52 2.97 -4.61 7.40
C LEU A 52 4.49 -4.41 7.48
N THR A 53 5.16 -5.23 8.29
CA THR A 53 6.60 -5.30 8.44
C THR A 53 7.30 -5.51 7.10
N LYS A 54 8.49 -4.89 6.96
CA LYS A 54 9.39 -5.09 5.82
C LYS A 54 9.58 -6.60 5.61
N PRO A 55 9.54 -7.09 4.35
CA PRO A 55 9.66 -8.50 4.03
C PRO A 55 10.85 -9.13 4.74
N THR A 56 10.63 -10.31 5.33
CA THR A 56 11.67 -11.17 5.89
C THR A 56 12.72 -11.50 4.82
N LEU A 57 13.96 -11.83 5.19
CA LEU A 57 15.03 -12.13 4.22
C LEU A 57 14.64 -13.20 3.17
N LYS A 58 13.73 -14.12 3.52
CA LYS A 58 13.11 -15.10 2.60
C LYS A 58 12.15 -14.48 1.58
N ASP A 59 11.36 -13.48 1.95
CA ASP A 59 10.45 -12.75 1.06
C ASP A 59 11.22 -11.86 0.07
N ARG A 60 12.39 -11.37 0.49
CA ARG A 60 13.30 -10.53 -0.31
C ARG A 60 13.80 -11.22 -1.59
N MET A 61 13.80 -12.55 -1.63
CA MET A 61 14.31 -13.36 -2.73
C MET A 61 13.21 -13.76 -3.74
N MET A 62 11.93 -13.70 -3.33
CA MET A 62 10.76 -14.02 -4.19
C MET A 62 9.97 -12.78 -4.64
N ARG A 63 10.03 -11.65 -3.94
CA ARG A 63 9.33 -10.42 -4.31
C ARG A 63 10.30 -9.36 -4.80
N PHE A 64 10.43 -9.27 -6.13
CA PHE A 64 11.26 -8.27 -6.81
C PHE A 64 10.87 -6.80 -6.51
N ARG A 65 9.70 -6.53 -5.91
CA ARG A 65 9.32 -5.25 -5.28
C ARG A 65 8.14 -5.48 -4.33
N ASP A 66 8.35 -5.38 -3.02
CA ASP A 66 7.24 -5.22 -2.08
C ASP A 66 6.79 -3.75 -2.07
N TYR A 67 5.62 -3.49 -2.65
CA TYR A 67 5.04 -2.14 -2.73
C TYR A 67 4.29 -1.74 -1.46
N LYS A 68 4.09 -2.65 -0.50
CA LYS A 68 3.32 -2.41 0.73
C LYS A 68 3.92 -1.32 1.63
N PRO A 69 5.25 -1.28 1.88
CA PRO A 69 5.84 -0.20 2.67
C PRO A 69 5.65 1.17 2.01
N ALA A 70 5.83 1.26 0.69
CA ALA A 70 5.61 2.50 -0.06
C ALA A 70 4.13 2.92 -0.08
N ALA A 71 3.22 1.95 -0.12
CA ALA A 71 1.79 2.19 0.00
C ALA A 71 1.41 2.71 1.40
N LEU A 72 1.96 2.13 2.46
CA LEU A 72 1.77 2.60 3.84
C LEU A 72 2.27 4.03 4.00
N GLU A 73 3.46 4.33 3.51
CA GLU A 73 4.03 5.68 3.54
C GLU A 73 3.16 6.68 2.77
N SER A 74 2.65 6.28 1.59
CA SER A 74 1.71 7.10 0.81
C SER A 74 0.42 7.38 1.60
N LEU A 75 -0.12 6.39 2.30
CA LEU A 75 -1.33 6.54 3.12
C LEU A 75 -1.11 7.44 4.34
N ILE A 76 0.09 7.39 4.94
CA ILE A 76 0.49 8.31 6.01
C ILE A 76 0.60 9.74 5.47
N GLN A 77 1.26 9.94 4.34
CA GLN A 77 1.43 11.25 3.72
C GLN A 77 0.10 11.92 3.36
N VAL A 78 -0.90 11.15 2.90
CA VAL A 78 -2.23 11.69 2.62
C VAL A 78 -3.13 11.80 3.86
N GLY A 79 -2.62 11.46 5.05
CA GLY A 79 -3.35 11.56 6.32
C GLY A 79 -4.46 10.52 6.51
N VAL A 80 -4.49 9.48 5.68
CA VAL A 80 -5.45 8.37 5.78
C VAL A 80 -5.02 7.37 6.85
N VAL A 81 -3.72 7.18 7.04
CA VAL A 81 -3.16 6.43 8.16
C VAL A 81 -2.50 7.42 9.11
N GLN A 82 -2.83 7.34 10.40
CA GLN A 82 -2.17 8.14 11.43
C GLN A 82 -1.37 7.24 12.39
N SER A 83 -0.39 7.86 13.04
CA SER A 83 0.43 7.23 14.07
C SER A 83 0.08 7.80 15.43
N THR A 84 0.01 6.95 16.45
CA THR A 84 -0.09 7.38 17.85
C THR A 84 1.30 7.74 18.39
N GLU A 85 1.34 8.44 19.52
CA GLU A 85 2.61 8.81 20.19
C GLU A 85 3.48 7.59 20.53
N ASP A 86 2.85 6.44 20.79
CA ASP A 86 3.51 5.16 21.08
C ASP A 86 4.03 4.41 19.82
N GLY A 87 3.91 5.02 18.63
CA GLY A 87 4.37 4.43 17.37
C GLY A 87 3.44 3.33 16.80
N ARG A 88 2.19 3.25 17.26
CA ARG A 88 1.16 2.40 16.64
C ARG A 88 0.48 3.15 15.51
N VAL A 89 -0.13 2.43 14.57
CA VAL A 89 -0.80 3.02 13.41
C VAL A 89 -2.24 2.57 13.31
N PHE A 90 -3.10 3.44 12.80
CA PHE A 90 -4.52 3.17 12.54
C PHE A 90 -5.00 3.86 11.27
N LEU A 91 -6.09 3.35 10.69
CA LEU A 91 -6.69 3.83 9.46
C LEU A 91 -7.89 4.72 9.77
N LEU A 92 -7.87 5.98 9.34
CA LEU A 92 -9.03 6.87 9.38
C LEU A 92 -9.92 6.63 8.17
N GLU A 93 -10.98 5.85 8.34
CA GLU A 93 -11.93 5.56 7.26
C GLU A 93 -12.61 6.81 6.71
N GLU A 94 -12.84 7.81 7.56
CA GLU A 94 -13.42 9.10 7.14
C GLU A 94 -12.56 9.82 6.12
N ARG A 95 -11.23 9.75 6.29
CA ARG A 95 -10.24 10.33 5.37
C ARG A 95 -10.06 9.50 4.12
N LEU A 96 -10.49 8.24 4.12
CA LEU A 96 -10.43 7.38 2.94
C LEU A 96 -11.44 7.84 1.87
N LYS A 97 -12.61 8.32 2.30
CA LYS A 97 -13.67 8.86 1.43
C LYS A 97 -13.19 10.16 0.75
N GLY A 98 -13.21 10.20 -0.58
CA GLY A 98 -12.72 11.34 -1.36
C GLY A 98 -11.22 11.31 -1.69
N THR A 99 -10.49 10.25 -1.34
CA THR A 99 -9.12 10.04 -1.82
C THR A 99 -9.09 9.16 -3.06
N LYS A 100 -8.02 9.24 -3.86
CA LYS A 100 -7.79 8.36 -5.01
C LYS A 100 -7.70 6.86 -4.67
N PHE A 101 -7.77 6.53 -3.38
CA PHE A 101 -7.67 5.19 -2.81
C PHE A 101 -9.01 4.66 -2.28
N GLU A 102 -10.09 5.42 -2.43
CA GLU A 102 -11.44 4.97 -2.12
C GLU A 102 -11.74 3.69 -2.91
N PRO A 103 -12.06 2.58 -2.25
CA PRO A 103 -12.41 1.36 -2.95
C PRO A 103 -13.79 1.54 -3.58
N ASN A 104 -13.83 1.58 -4.92
CA ASN A 104 -15.09 1.42 -5.67
C ASN A 104 -15.72 0.10 -5.22
N THR A 105 -16.77 0.19 -4.42
CA THR A 105 -17.54 -0.97 -3.95
C THR A 105 -18.36 -1.53 -5.11
#